data_AF-A0A4Q2DE97-F1
#
_entry.id   AF-A0A4Q2DE97-F1
#
_cell.length_a   1.000
_cell.length_b   1.000
_cell.length_c   1.000
_cell.angle_alpha   90.00
_cell.angle_beta   90.00
_cell.angle_gamma   90.00
#
_symmetry.space_group_name_H-M   'P 1'
#
loop_
_entity.id
_entity.type
_entity.pdbx_description
1 polymer ?
#
loop_
_entity_poly.entity_id
_entity_poly.type
_entity_poly.pdbx_seq_one_letter_code
_entity_poly.pdbx_strand_id
1 'polypeptide(L)'
;MVATLTAAGKAIVVRLVGNLAISDGTASTIAHALTPVLRNTSSLACGAAIELLLKLYTKHRHLKLRLIESAIPDIVSLASDDKDNVGGIRISAIQFLVALSSGPASLESVGKGRAEPSAAPTSSVLGRISPHATKFMALLQVEDLRPSVVELLSLMLLDPTVRQTIMLRIASMAFGPETLALEGHVELLSRLISDGRLGEKATDYLTLFLAPALVARPQPASYRLKVLTALWLGYGQRTLEAGDVPEKTVENKELLEWFTLALFGRHVTEHEASTWREHVNRGHKWINKPAVGRPT
;
A
#
# COMPACT_ATOMS: atom_id res chain seq x y z
N MET A 1 35.13 1.79 -25.69
CA MET A 1 34.90 3.16 -25.17
C MET A 1 33.59 3.17 -24.41
N VAL A 2 33.62 3.38 -23.10
CA VAL A 2 32.40 3.60 -22.31
C VAL A 2 32.12 5.09 -22.36
N ALA A 3 31.08 5.50 -23.09
CA ALA A 3 30.66 6.89 -23.10
C ALA A 3 30.17 7.28 -21.70
N THR A 4 30.85 8.22 -21.07
CA THR A 4 30.47 8.76 -19.76
C THR A 4 29.29 9.72 -19.94
N LEU A 5 28.10 9.27 -19.55
CA LEU A 5 26.90 10.11 -19.54
C LEU A 5 27.04 11.17 -18.43
N THR A 6 26.83 12.45 -18.75
CA THR A 6 26.79 13.52 -17.76
C THR A 6 25.36 13.69 -17.21
N ALA A 7 25.19 14.36 -16.07
CA ALA A 7 23.85 14.64 -15.53
C ALA A 7 22.99 15.47 -16.50
N ALA A 8 23.61 16.43 -17.21
CA ALA A 8 22.96 17.18 -18.29
C ALA A 8 22.60 16.26 -19.47
N GLY A 9 23.49 15.35 -19.85
CA GLY A 9 23.22 14.33 -20.87
C GLY A 9 22.03 13.45 -20.51
N LYS A 10 21.96 12.96 -19.26
CA LYS A 10 20.81 12.22 -18.73
C LYS A 10 19.50 13.01 -18.91
N ALA A 11 19.46 14.26 -18.46
CA ALA A 11 18.27 15.09 -18.56
C ALA A 11 17.82 15.31 -20.02
N ILE A 12 18.78 15.50 -20.94
CA ILE A 12 18.51 15.67 -22.38
C ILE A 12 17.89 14.39 -22.96
N VAL A 13 18.49 13.22 -22.73
CA VAL A 13 17.97 11.95 -23.25
C VAL A 13 16.58 11.63 -22.68
N VAL A 14 16.40 11.84 -21.37
CA VAL A 14 15.12 11.64 -20.67
C VAL A 14 14.02 12.58 -21.18
N ARG A 15 14.37 13.80 -21.62
CA ARG A 15 13.43 14.74 -22.25
C ARG A 15 13.12 14.36 -23.70
N LEU A 16 14.14 13.93 -24.47
CA LEU A 16 13.99 13.48 -25.85
C LEU A 16 13.03 12.30 -25.97
N VAL A 17 13.19 11.27 -25.15
CA VAL A 17 12.29 10.10 -25.16
C VAL A 17 10.85 10.48 -24.78
N GLY A 18 10.68 11.47 -23.90
CA GLY A 18 9.38 12.06 -23.60
C GLY A 18 8.71 12.67 -24.84
N ASN A 19 9.46 13.42 -25.64
CA ASN A 19 8.91 14.24 -26.72
C ASN A 19 8.86 13.55 -28.09
N LEU A 20 9.72 12.56 -28.36
CA LEU A 20 9.80 11.89 -29.65
C LEU A 20 8.62 10.93 -29.88
N ALA A 21 8.04 10.92 -31.07
CA ALA A 21 7.10 9.88 -31.48
C ALA A 21 7.89 8.59 -31.77
N ILE A 22 7.95 7.70 -30.78
CA ILE A 22 8.65 6.41 -30.86
C ILE A 22 7.59 5.35 -31.18
N SER A 23 7.89 4.39 -32.05
CA SER A 23 6.99 3.25 -32.29
C SER A 23 7.11 2.21 -31.16
N ASP A 24 6.09 1.39 -30.92
CA ASP A 24 6.16 0.33 -29.90
C ASP A 24 7.31 -0.66 -30.15
N GLY A 25 7.60 -0.96 -31.43
CA GLY A 25 8.74 -1.80 -31.82
C GLY A 25 10.08 -1.17 -31.43
N THR A 26 10.26 0.12 -31.70
CA THR A 26 11.48 0.86 -31.31
C THR A 26 11.60 0.98 -29.78
N ALA A 27 10.49 1.27 -29.09
CA ALA A 27 10.46 1.34 -27.63
C ALA A 27 10.86 0.00 -26.99
N SER A 28 10.39 -1.12 -27.56
CA SER A 28 10.80 -2.47 -27.17
C SER A 28 12.30 -2.71 -27.35
N THR A 29 12.88 -2.34 -28.50
CA THR A 29 14.33 -2.47 -28.74
C THR A 29 15.14 -1.63 -27.75
N ILE A 30 14.71 -0.40 -27.48
CA ILE A 30 15.36 0.48 -26.50
C ILE A 30 15.28 -0.14 -25.10
N ALA A 31 14.11 -0.63 -24.69
CA ALA A 31 13.94 -1.26 -23.39
C ALA A 31 14.88 -2.47 -23.22
N HIS A 32 14.98 -3.34 -24.24
CA HIS A 32 15.89 -4.48 -24.23
C HIS A 32 17.37 -4.06 -24.14
N ALA A 33 17.75 -2.94 -24.76
CA ALA A 33 19.11 -2.41 -24.68
C ALA A 33 19.41 -1.78 -23.31
N LEU A 34 18.41 -1.23 -22.63
CA LEU A 34 18.56 -0.59 -21.32
C LEU A 34 18.57 -1.58 -20.15
N THR A 35 17.86 -2.70 -20.24
CA THR A 35 17.83 -3.73 -19.18
C THR A 35 19.22 -4.13 -18.66
N PRO A 36 20.21 -4.50 -19.50
CA PRO A 36 21.54 -4.84 -18.98
C PRO A 36 22.28 -3.66 -18.33
N VAL A 37 21.91 -2.41 -18.63
CA VAL A 37 22.51 -1.20 -18.03
C VAL A 37 22.12 -1.05 -16.56
N LEU A 38 21.02 -1.66 -16.12
CA LEU A 38 20.63 -1.69 -14.70
C LEU A 38 21.65 -2.41 -13.81
N ARG A 39 22.44 -3.32 -14.39
CA ARG A 39 23.52 -4.05 -13.69
C ARG A 39 24.88 -3.35 -13.76
N ASN A 40 24.94 -2.15 -14.34
CA ASN A 40 26.19 -1.40 -14.50
C ASN A 40 26.66 -0.82 -13.15
N THR A 41 27.97 -0.69 -12.98
CA THR A 41 28.59 -0.10 -11.78
C THR A 41 28.41 1.41 -11.70
N SER A 42 28.12 2.08 -12.82
CA SER A 42 27.83 3.51 -12.84
C SER A 42 26.41 3.81 -12.35
N SER A 43 26.30 4.42 -11.16
CA SER A 43 25.03 4.87 -10.58
C SER A 43 24.28 5.83 -11.51
N LEU A 44 25.00 6.71 -12.21
CA LEU A 44 24.40 7.65 -13.16
C LEU A 44 23.82 6.94 -14.39
N ALA A 45 24.53 5.96 -14.95
CA ALA A 45 24.03 5.18 -16.09
C ALA A 45 22.81 4.34 -15.69
N CYS A 46 22.86 3.71 -14.51
CA CYS A 46 21.75 2.95 -13.95
C CYS A 46 20.53 3.84 -13.69
N GLY A 47 20.73 5.00 -13.06
CA GLY A 47 19.69 6.00 -12.82
C GLY A 47 19.09 6.58 -14.10
N ALA A 48 19.86 6.74 -15.17
CA ALA A 48 19.33 7.12 -16.47
C ALA A 48 18.52 5.99 -17.10
N ALA A 49 19.01 4.75 -17.03
CA ALA A 49 18.33 3.59 -17.60
C ALA A 49 16.97 3.34 -16.92
N ILE A 50 16.89 3.41 -15.60
CA ILE A 50 15.63 3.20 -14.86
C ILE A 50 14.59 4.29 -15.18
N GLU A 51 14.98 5.56 -15.25
CA GLU A 51 14.09 6.66 -15.61
C GLU A 51 13.60 6.55 -17.06
N LEU A 52 14.47 6.17 -17.98
CA LEU A 52 14.11 5.96 -19.38
C LEU A 52 13.15 4.78 -19.54
N LEU A 53 13.40 3.67 -18.86
CA LEU A 53 12.51 2.51 -18.86
C LEU A 53 11.14 2.87 -18.28
N LEU A 54 11.09 3.61 -17.17
CA LEU A 54 9.84 4.09 -16.59
C LEU A 54 9.08 5.00 -17.56
N LYS A 55 9.76 5.95 -18.22
CA LYS A 55 9.13 6.82 -19.23
C LYS A 55 8.62 6.06 -20.45
N LEU A 56 9.40 5.09 -20.94
CA LEU A 56 8.98 4.24 -22.06
C LEU A 56 7.74 3.43 -21.69
N TYR A 57 7.73 2.82 -20.49
CA TYR A 57 6.60 2.04 -20.01
C TYR A 57 5.34 2.89 -19.83
N THR A 58 5.47 4.06 -19.21
CA THR A 58 4.32 4.96 -18.97
C THR A 58 3.75 5.56 -20.26
N LYS A 59 4.58 5.78 -21.27
CA LYS A 59 4.18 6.28 -22.59
C LYS A 59 3.58 5.18 -23.46
N HIS A 60 4.14 3.99 -23.41
CA HIS A 60 3.72 2.83 -24.19
C HIS A 60 3.13 1.78 -23.25
N ARG A 61 2.02 2.12 -22.57
CA ARG A 61 1.37 1.24 -21.58
C ARG A 61 0.91 -0.13 -22.13
N HIS A 62 0.96 -0.30 -23.46
CA HIS A 62 0.66 -1.52 -24.19
C HIS A 62 1.91 -2.37 -24.50
N LEU A 63 3.12 -1.88 -24.19
CA LEU A 63 4.34 -2.66 -24.31
C LEU A 63 4.13 -3.98 -23.57
N LYS A 64 4.34 -5.08 -24.29
CA LYS A 64 4.20 -6.43 -23.74
C LYS A 64 5.03 -6.50 -22.47
N LEU A 65 4.35 -6.59 -21.32
CA LEU A 65 4.93 -6.68 -19.98
C LEU A 65 6.09 -7.68 -19.92
N ARG A 66 5.98 -8.76 -20.70
CA ARG A 66 7.01 -9.79 -20.94
C ARG A 66 8.41 -9.27 -21.23
N LEU A 67 8.55 -8.08 -21.83
CA LEU A 67 9.85 -7.49 -22.15
C LEU A 67 10.54 -6.88 -20.92
N ILE A 68 9.77 -6.38 -19.97
CA ILE A 68 10.26 -5.75 -18.74
C ILE A 68 10.26 -6.75 -17.59
N GLU A 69 9.53 -7.86 -17.70
CA GLU A 69 9.53 -8.95 -16.72
C GLU A 69 10.94 -9.45 -16.37
N SER A 70 11.84 -9.53 -17.36
CA SER A 70 13.23 -9.95 -17.14
C SER A 70 14.05 -8.94 -16.33
N ALA A 71 13.64 -7.67 -16.33
CA ALA A 71 14.29 -6.58 -15.59
C ALA A 71 13.78 -6.45 -14.14
N ILE A 72 12.64 -7.05 -13.78
CA ILE A 72 12.03 -6.92 -12.44
C ILE A 72 13.02 -7.25 -11.31
N PRO A 73 13.80 -8.34 -11.35
CA PRO A 73 14.76 -8.64 -10.28
C PRO A 73 15.81 -7.55 -10.10
N ASP A 74 16.29 -6.98 -11.22
CA ASP A 74 17.27 -5.89 -11.21
C ASP A 74 16.64 -4.60 -10.64
N ILE A 75 15.39 -4.29 -11.02
CA ILE A 75 14.65 -3.14 -10.47
C ILE A 75 14.42 -3.29 -8.96
N VAL A 76 14.04 -4.48 -8.49
CA VAL A 76 13.88 -4.77 -7.05
C VAL A 76 15.21 -4.62 -6.30
N SER A 77 16.32 -5.08 -6.90
CA SER A 77 17.65 -4.89 -6.33
C SER A 77 17.98 -3.41 -6.18
N LEU A 78 17.70 -2.59 -7.19
CA LEU A 78 17.95 -1.15 -7.14
C LEU A 78 17.05 -0.42 -6.13
N ALA A 79 15.78 -0.80 -6.05
CA ALA A 79 14.85 -0.25 -5.05
C ALA A 79 15.30 -0.53 -3.60
N SER A 80 15.99 -1.65 -3.39
CA SER A 80 16.49 -2.10 -2.10
C SER A 80 17.95 -1.75 -1.83
N ASP A 81 18.63 -1.02 -2.72
CA ASP A 81 20.07 -0.74 -2.57
C ASP A 81 20.30 0.40 -1.59
N ASP A 82 20.83 0.07 -0.40
CA ASP A 82 21.13 1.04 0.64
C ASP A 82 22.36 1.91 0.34
N LYS A 83 23.09 1.65 -0.75
CA LYS A 83 24.25 2.45 -1.18
C LYS A 83 23.87 3.70 -1.98
N ASP A 84 22.60 3.84 -2.39
CA ASP A 84 22.12 5.04 -3.08
C ASP A 84 21.90 6.19 -2.09
N ASN A 85 23.00 6.86 -1.73
CA ASN A 85 23.03 7.94 -0.75
C ASN A 85 22.20 9.18 -1.16
N VAL A 86 21.83 9.30 -2.44
CA VAL A 86 21.03 10.42 -2.98
C VAL A 86 19.56 10.02 -3.19
N GLY A 87 19.21 8.73 -2.97
CA GLY A 87 17.85 8.19 -3.03
C GLY A 87 17.16 8.22 -4.40
N GLY A 88 17.68 8.96 -5.38
CA GLY A 88 17.03 9.17 -6.66
C GLY A 88 16.85 7.91 -7.51
N ILE A 89 17.78 6.95 -7.41
CA ILE A 89 17.67 5.67 -8.13
C ILE A 89 16.62 4.80 -7.45
N ARG A 90 16.62 4.74 -6.11
CA ARG A 90 15.63 3.98 -5.33
C ARG A 90 14.22 4.50 -5.57
N ILE A 91 14.00 5.82 -5.53
CA ILE A 91 12.70 6.44 -5.81
C ILE A 91 12.22 6.02 -7.20
N SER A 92 13.08 6.20 -8.22
CA SER A 92 12.72 5.87 -9.60
C SER A 92 12.42 4.38 -9.78
N ALA A 93 13.17 3.50 -9.11
CA ALA A 93 12.94 2.07 -9.13
C ALA A 93 11.61 1.69 -8.45
N ILE A 94 11.31 2.26 -7.27
CA ILE A 94 10.04 2.02 -6.56
C ILE A 94 8.86 2.53 -7.40
N GLN A 95 8.94 3.74 -7.95
CA GLN A 95 7.92 4.30 -8.83
C GLN A 95 7.71 3.42 -10.07
N PHE A 96 8.77 2.80 -10.58
CA PHE A 96 8.64 1.87 -11.68
C PHE A 96 7.93 0.57 -11.27
N LEU A 97 8.22 0.02 -10.10
CA LEU A 97 7.45 -1.11 -9.56
C LEU A 97 5.98 -0.77 -9.36
N VAL A 98 5.66 0.45 -8.90
CA VAL A 98 4.29 0.96 -8.78
C VAL A 98 3.60 0.97 -10.13
N ALA A 99 4.26 1.54 -11.15
CA ALA A 99 3.71 1.62 -12.50
C ALA A 99 3.43 0.22 -13.08
N LEU A 100 4.39 -0.71 -12.91
CA LEU A 100 4.25 -2.10 -13.35
C LEU A 100 3.11 -2.84 -12.63
N SER A 101 2.90 -2.55 -11.34
CA SER A 101 1.88 -3.20 -10.50
C SER A 101 0.47 -2.63 -10.70
N SER A 102 0.36 -1.38 -11.15
CA SER A 102 -0.92 -0.69 -11.36
C SER A 102 -1.63 -1.13 -12.65
N GLY A 103 -0.91 -1.75 -13.59
CA GLY A 103 -1.43 -2.19 -14.89
C GLY A 103 -1.88 -1.04 -15.80
N PRO A 104 -2.19 -1.32 -17.09
CA PRO A 104 -2.89 -0.37 -17.93
C PRO A 104 -4.32 -0.22 -17.39
N ALA A 105 -4.61 0.89 -16.72
CA ALA A 105 -5.97 1.21 -16.29
C ALA A 105 -6.94 1.07 -17.47
N SER A 106 -7.94 0.19 -17.32
CA SER A 106 -9.05 0.05 -18.24
C SER A 106 -9.79 1.39 -18.33
N LEU A 107 -9.46 2.16 -19.35
CA LEU A 107 -10.22 3.31 -19.83
C LEU A 107 -10.74 3.00 -21.24
N GLU A 108 -11.26 1.79 -21.42
CA GLU A 108 -12.10 1.40 -22.56
C GLU A 108 -13.29 0.58 -22.04
N SER A 109 -14.26 1.25 -21.43
CA SER A 109 -15.61 0.71 -21.22
C SER A 109 -16.62 1.84 -21.00
N VAL A 110 -16.60 2.85 -21.87
CA VAL A 110 -17.83 3.54 -22.29
C VAL A 110 -18.02 3.15 -23.75
N GLY A 111 -18.43 1.89 -23.97
CA GLY A 111 -18.47 1.30 -25.29
C GLY A 111 -18.89 -0.16 -25.21
N LYS A 112 -20.20 -0.37 -25.10
CA LYS A 112 -20.94 -1.63 -25.26
C LYS A 112 -20.19 -2.69 -26.10
N GLY A 113 -19.55 -3.64 -25.44
CA GLY A 113 -18.86 -4.75 -26.09
C GLY A 113 -18.14 -5.62 -25.08
N ARG A 114 -18.63 -6.85 -24.89
CA ARG A 114 -18.12 -7.87 -23.97
C ARG A 114 -16.66 -8.19 -24.31
N ALA A 115 -15.71 -7.54 -23.65
CA ALA A 115 -14.31 -7.94 -23.61
C ALA A 115 -14.05 -8.66 -22.29
N GLU A 116 -13.51 -9.88 -22.38
CA GLU A 116 -13.14 -10.68 -21.22
C GLU A 116 -12.10 -9.94 -20.36
N PRO A 117 -12.20 -10.01 -19.02
CA PRO A 117 -11.22 -9.41 -18.13
C PRO A 117 -9.93 -10.24 -18.16
N SER A 118 -8.94 -9.82 -18.95
CA SER A 118 -7.59 -10.40 -18.89
C SER A 118 -6.91 -9.96 -17.59
N ALA A 119 -7.17 -10.69 -16.50
CA ALA A 119 -6.64 -10.47 -15.15
C ALA A 119 -5.17 -10.92 -14.96
N ALA A 120 -4.44 -11.20 -16.04
CA ALA A 120 -3.16 -11.93 -15.99
C ALA A 120 -1.87 -11.09 -15.79
N PRO A 121 -1.74 -9.81 -16.24
CA PRO A 121 -0.43 -9.15 -16.21
C PRO A 121 -0.06 -8.50 -14.87
N THR A 122 -1.02 -8.03 -14.07
CA THR A 122 -0.74 -7.39 -12.77
C THR A 122 -0.41 -8.42 -11.68
N SER A 123 -1.00 -9.61 -11.74
CA SER A 123 -0.73 -10.70 -10.79
C SER A 123 0.69 -11.27 -10.93
N SER A 124 1.27 -11.26 -12.13
CA SER A 124 2.63 -11.78 -12.37
C SER A 124 3.73 -10.89 -11.76
N VAL A 125 3.55 -9.57 -11.79
CA VAL A 125 4.49 -8.60 -11.19
C VAL A 125 4.39 -8.66 -9.68
N LEU A 126 3.17 -8.55 -9.14
CA LEU A 126 2.92 -8.59 -7.71
C LEU A 126 3.50 -9.88 -7.10
N GLY A 127 3.25 -11.04 -7.73
CA GLY A 127 3.82 -12.32 -7.27
C GLY A 127 5.35 -12.34 -7.20
N ARG A 128 6.06 -11.61 -8.09
CA ARG A 128 7.53 -11.52 -8.06
C ARG A 128 8.06 -10.56 -7.00
N ILE A 129 7.29 -9.54 -6.64
CA ILE A 129 7.71 -8.55 -5.64
C ILE A 129 7.21 -8.87 -4.23
N SER A 130 6.15 -9.69 -4.08
CA SER A 130 5.58 -10.12 -2.79
C SER A 130 6.63 -10.64 -1.79
N PRO A 131 7.62 -11.48 -2.19
CA PRO A 131 8.67 -11.94 -1.27
C PRO A 131 9.52 -10.81 -0.64
N HIS A 132 9.49 -9.62 -1.23
CA HIS A 132 10.25 -8.45 -0.79
C HIS A 132 9.42 -7.47 0.07
N ALA A 133 8.17 -7.80 0.41
CA ALA A 133 7.27 -6.92 1.18
C ALA A 133 7.89 -6.41 2.48
N THR A 134 8.60 -7.25 3.23
CA THR A 134 9.25 -6.86 4.49
C THR A 134 10.41 -5.88 4.28
N LYS A 135 11.14 -5.99 3.18
CA LYS A 135 12.18 -5.03 2.79
C LYS A 135 11.56 -3.68 2.46
N PHE A 136 10.49 -3.66 1.66
CA PHE A 136 9.79 -2.42 1.34
C PHE A 136 9.15 -1.78 2.58
N MET A 137 8.61 -2.57 3.51
CA MET A 137 8.13 -2.07 4.80
C MET A 137 9.22 -1.38 5.62
N ALA A 138 10.47 -1.86 5.56
CA ALA A 138 11.58 -1.19 6.24
C ALA A 138 11.87 0.20 5.65
N LEU A 139 11.58 0.41 4.36
CA LEU A 139 11.80 1.69 3.67
C LEU A 139 10.81 2.78 4.08
N LEU A 140 9.72 2.46 4.79
CA LEU A 140 8.79 3.45 5.34
C LEU A 140 9.47 4.43 6.32
N GLN A 141 10.62 4.05 6.88
CA GLN A 141 11.41 4.89 7.77
C GLN A 141 12.16 6.01 7.03
N VAL A 142 12.38 5.85 5.72
CA VAL A 142 13.11 6.82 4.89
C VAL A 142 12.10 7.81 4.32
N GLU A 143 12.11 9.05 4.81
CA GLU A 143 11.13 10.09 4.50
C GLU A 143 10.98 10.33 2.99
N ASP A 144 12.10 10.45 2.26
CA ASP A 144 12.10 10.70 0.81
C ASP A 144 11.50 9.54 -0.02
N LEU A 145 11.58 8.31 0.48
CA LEU A 145 11.03 7.11 -0.19
C LEU A 145 9.58 6.86 0.21
N ARG A 146 9.17 7.33 1.39
CA ARG A 146 7.93 6.97 2.07
C ARG A 146 6.69 7.10 1.18
N PRO A 147 6.47 8.20 0.41
CA PRO A 147 5.27 8.31 -0.42
C PRO A 147 5.17 7.22 -1.50
N SER A 148 6.29 6.94 -2.17
CA SER A 148 6.35 5.93 -3.25
C SER A 148 6.24 4.50 -2.68
N VAL A 149 6.81 4.27 -1.51
CA VAL A 149 6.74 2.98 -0.80
C VAL A 149 5.32 2.71 -0.29
N VAL A 150 4.63 3.71 0.28
CA VAL A 150 3.23 3.61 0.71
C VAL A 150 2.34 3.22 -0.46
N GLU A 151 2.55 3.83 -1.63
CA GLU A 151 1.81 3.48 -2.85
C GLU A 151 2.09 2.04 -3.30
N LEU A 152 3.36 1.62 -3.35
CA LEU A 152 3.73 0.25 -3.71
C LEU A 152 3.13 -0.77 -2.75
N LEU A 153 3.26 -0.57 -1.44
CA LEU A 153 2.73 -1.48 -0.43
C LEU A 153 1.19 -1.55 -0.49
N SER A 154 0.53 -0.43 -0.77
CA SER A 154 -0.92 -0.40 -1.02
C SER A 154 -1.33 -1.29 -2.19
N LEU A 155 -0.54 -1.37 -3.26
CA LEU A 155 -0.78 -2.29 -4.38
C LEU A 155 -0.46 -3.75 -4.00
N MET A 156 0.63 -3.99 -3.26
CA MET A 156 1.01 -5.33 -2.83
C MET A 156 0.00 -5.97 -1.86
N LEU A 157 -0.80 -5.15 -1.17
CA LEU A 157 -1.89 -5.58 -0.29
C LEU A 157 -3.04 -6.31 -1.02
N LEU A 158 -3.06 -6.29 -2.36
CA LEU A 158 -3.94 -7.15 -3.16
C LEU A 158 -3.58 -8.64 -2.99
N ASP A 159 -2.33 -8.96 -2.65
CA ASP A 159 -1.93 -10.32 -2.28
C ASP A 159 -2.38 -10.62 -0.83
N PRO A 160 -3.17 -11.69 -0.61
CA PRO A 160 -3.75 -12.01 0.69
C PRO A 160 -2.71 -12.34 1.76
N THR A 161 -1.56 -12.89 1.39
CA THR A 161 -0.46 -13.28 2.29
C THR A 161 0.34 -12.04 2.68
N VAL A 162 0.69 -11.21 1.70
CA VAL A 162 1.37 -9.93 1.93
C VAL A 162 0.51 -9.03 2.81
N ARG A 163 -0.80 -8.99 2.58
CA ARG A 163 -1.74 -8.24 3.42
C ARG A 163 -1.68 -8.66 4.88
N GLN A 164 -1.74 -9.96 5.14
CA GLN A 164 -1.63 -10.47 6.50
C GLN A 164 -0.30 -10.06 7.16
N THR A 165 0.82 -10.20 6.45
CA THR A 165 2.14 -9.80 6.97
C THR A 165 2.21 -8.31 7.30
N ILE A 166 1.72 -7.44 6.41
CA ILE A 166 1.72 -5.99 6.61
C ILE A 166 0.79 -5.62 7.78
N MET A 167 -0.42 -6.17 7.84
CA MET A 167 -1.38 -5.88 8.92
C MET A 167 -0.84 -6.29 10.29
N LEU A 168 -0.26 -7.50 10.41
CA LEU A 168 0.37 -7.95 11.64
C LEU A 168 1.57 -7.07 12.04
N ARG A 169 2.35 -6.61 11.05
CA ARG A 169 3.46 -5.69 11.31
C ARG A 169 2.96 -4.35 11.86
N ILE A 170 1.94 -3.75 11.24
CA ILE A 170 1.31 -2.51 11.73
C ILE A 170 0.74 -2.71 13.13
N ALA A 171 0.01 -3.81 13.36
CA ALA A 171 -0.54 -4.15 14.68
C ALA A 171 0.55 -4.26 15.75
N SER A 172 1.69 -4.88 15.43
CA SER A 172 2.82 -4.99 16.37
C SER A 172 3.38 -3.62 16.81
N MET A 173 3.25 -2.58 15.98
CA MET A 173 3.68 -1.22 16.32
C MET A 173 2.83 -0.61 17.45
N ALA A 174 1.61 -1.11 17.69
CA ALA A 174 0.75 -0.64 18.77
C ALA A 174 1.30 -1.04 20.16
N PHE A 175 2.12 -2.09 20.21
CA PHE A 175 2.72 -2.63 21.43
C PHE A 175 4.23 -2.34 21.53
N GLY A 176 4.87 -1.94 20.43
CA GLY A 176 6.29 -1.61 20.38
C GLY A 176 6.63 -0.20 20.89
N PRO A 177 7.92 0.10 21.10
CA PRO A 177 8.38 1.43 21.49
C PRO A 177 8.08 2.46 20.40
N GLU A 178 7.98 3.73 20.80
CA GLU A 178 7.84 4.84 19.87
C GLU A 178 9.13 5.00 19.04
N THR A 179 9.01 4.90 17.72
CA THR A 179 10.12 4.94 16.77
C THR A 179 9.70 5.71 15.54
N LEU A 180 10.64 6.34 14.81
CA LEU A 180 10.36 7.01 13.53
C LEU A 180 9.66 6.08 12.52
N ALA A 181 9.83 4.76 12.67
CA ALA A 181 9.12 3.77 11.89
C ALA A 181 7.60 3.82 12.07
N LEU A 182 7.10 4.20 13.24
CA LEU A 182 5.67 4.27 13.53
C LEU A 182 4.95 5.22 12.55
N GLU A 183 5.55 6.36 12.24
CA GLU A 183 4.93 7.36 11.38
C GLU A 183 4.63 6.79 9.98
N GLY A 184 5.61 6.16 9.33
CA GLY A 184 5.41 5.57 8.00
C GLY A 184 4.41 4.40 7.99
N HIS A 185 4.34 3.62 9.07
CA HIS A 185 3.32 2.55 9.20
C HIS A 185 1.92 3.14 9.38
N VAL A 186 1.79 4.24 10.12
CA VAL A 186 0.53 4.94 10.31
C VAL A 186 0.11 5.67 9.03
N GLU A 187 1.04 6.22 8.26
CA GLU A 187 0.76 6.80 6.94
C GLU A 187 0.15 5.75 6.01
N LEU A 188 0.79 4.57 5.91
CA LEU A 188 0.26 3.44 5.16
C LEU A 188 -1.15 3.07 5.66
N LEU A 189 -1.31 2.88 6.98
CA LEU A 189 -2.62 2.58 7.58
C LEU A 189 -3.67 3.62 7.24
N SER A 190 -3.32 4.92 7.29
CA SER A 190 -4.23 6.02 6.98
C SER A 190 -4.76 5.92 5.55
N ARG A 191 -3.90 5.52 4.60
CA ARG A 191 -4.29 5.32 3.21
C ARG A 191 -5.24 4.13 3.09
N LEU A 192 -4.93 3.00 3.72
CA LEU A 192 -5.75 1.79 3.63
C LEU A 192 -7.15 1.95 4.22
N ILE A 193 -7.26 2.65 5.35
CA ILE A 193 -8.55 2.97 5.97
C ILE A 193 -9.33 3.92 5.05
N SER A 194 -8.68 4.99 4.55
CA SER A 194 -9.33 5.98 3.67
C SER A 194 -9.82 5.36 2.36
N ASP A 195 -9.06 4.41 1.81
CA ASP A 195 -9.40 3.72 0.57
C ASP A 195 -10.44 2.60 0.77
N GLY A 196 -10.92 2.38 2.02
CA GLY A 196 -11.91 1.33 2.32
C GLY A 196 -11.38 -0.10 2.12
N ARG A 197 -10.06 -0.30 2.15
CA ARG A 197 -9.40 -1.56 1.77
C ARG A 197 -9.32 -2.60 2.88
N LEU A 198 -9.94 -2.35 4.04
CA LEU A 198 -9.86 -3.21 5.23
C LEU A 198 -11.24 -3.79 5.59
N GLY A 199 -11.26 -4.81 6.46
CA GLY A 199 -12.48 -5.41 7.01
C GLY A 199 -12.93 -6.70 6.32
N GLU A 200 -12.04 -7.41 5.63
CA GLU A 200 -12.35 -8.73 5.04
C GLU A 200 -11.80 -9.88 5.89
N LYS A 201 -10.67 -9.67 6.56
CA LYS A 201 -9.96 -10.69 7.35
C LYS A 201 -9.88 -10.30 8.82
N ALA A 202 -9.75 -11.29 9.70
CA ALA A 202 -9.52 -11.08 11.13
C ALA A 202 -8.35 -10.13 11.43
N THR A 203 -7.26 -10.22 10.66
CA THR A 203 -6.11 -9.31 10.80
C THR A 203 -6.46 -7.86 10.46
N ASP A 204 -7.36 -7.63 9.52
CA ASP A 204 -7.78 -6.26 9.19
C ASP A 204 -8.62 -5.66 10.31
N TYR A 205 -9.54 -6.46 10.89
CA TYR A 205 -10.34 -6.04 12.03
C TYR A 205 -9.47 -5.73 13.25
N LEU A 206 -8.45 -6.56 13.52
CA LEU A 206 -7.46 -6.28 14.55
C LEU A 206 -6.75 -4.95 14.30
N THR A 207 -6.27 -4.71 13.08
CA THR A 207 -5.58 -3.46 12.74
C THR A 207 -6.51 -2.24 12.80
N LEU A 208 -7.77 -2.36 12.35
CA LEU A 208 -8.80 -1.32 12.49
C LEU A 208 -9.07 -1.00 13.96
N PHE A 209 -9.15 -2.02 14.81
CA PHE A 209 -9.35 -1.85 16.25
C PHE A 209 -8.16 -1.15 16.93
N LEU A 210 -6.93 -1.47 16.51
CA LEU A 210 -5.71 -0.85 17.06
C LEU A 210 -5.42 0.55 16.49
N ALA A 211 -6.06 0.93 15.37
CA ALA A 211 -5.81 2.19 14.68
C ALA A 211 -5.97 3.44 15.57
N PRO A 212 -7.01 3.58 16.44
CA PRO A 212 -7.10 4.69 17.39
C PRO A 212 -5.93 4.77 18.37
N ALA A 213 -5.45 3.62 18.88
CA ALA A 213 -4.31 3.57 19.80
C ALA A 213 -3.00 3.95 19.10
N LEU A 214 -2.82 3.53 17.85
CA LEU A 214 -1.66 3.89 17.05
C LEU A 214 -1.56 5.41 16.82
N VAL A 215 -2.68 6.08 16.54
CA VAL A 215 -2.71 7.53 16.28
C VAL A 215 -2.86 8.40 17.53
N ALA A 216 -3.10 7.80 18.70
CA ALA A 216 -3.08 8.51 19.98
C ALA A 216 -1.65 8.88 20.43
N ARG A 217 -0.64 8.22 19.84
CA ARG A 217 0.78 8.49 20.12
C ARG A 217 1.22 9.84 19.52
N PRO A 218 2.24 10.51 20.09
CA PRO A 218 2.64 11.86 19.67
C PRO A 218 3.23 11.92 18.26
N GLN A 219 4.02 10.91 17.87
CA GLN A 219 4.76 10.89 16.60
C GLN A 219 3.85 11.03 15.36
N PRO A 220 2.79 10.20 15.18
CA PRO A 220 1.92 10.28 14.02
C PRO A 220 0.76 11.31 14.17
N ALA A 221 0.94 12.38 14.95
CA ALA A 221 -0.15 13.33 15.23
C ALA A 221 -0.77 13.95 13.96
N SER A 222 0.02 14.13 12.90
CA SER A 222 -0.43 14.62 11.58
C SER A 222 -1.49 13.72 10.93
N TYR A 223 -1.49 12.41 11.22
CA TYR A 223 -2.41 11.43 10.65
C TYR A 223 -3.65 11.18 11.50
N ARG A 224 -3.68 11.66 12.75
CA ARG A 224 -4.74 11.37 13.72
C ARG A 224 -6.12 11.73 13.22
N LEU A 225 -6.32 12.96 12.73
CA LEU A 225 -7.61 13.41 12.23
C LEU A 225 -8.05 12.58 11.03
N LYS A 226 -7.13 12.34 10.08
CA LYS A 226 -7.40 11.57 8.86
C LYS A 226 -7.86 10.15 9.17
N VAL A 227 -7.13 9.45 10.05
CA VAL A 227 -7.45 8.08 10.46
C VAL A 227 -8.79 8.02 11.20
N LEU A 228 -9.01 8.86 12.20
CA LEU A 228 -10.27 8.83 12.97
C LEU A 228 -11.49 9.19 12.11
N THR A 229 -11.33 10.14 11.20
CA THR A 229 -12.40 10.52 10.26
C THR A 229 -12.71 9.38 9.29
N ALA A 230 -11.69 8.74 8.72
CA ALA A 230 -11.86 7.61 7.82
C ALA A 230 -12.47 6.39 8.53
N LEU A 231 -12.08 6.13 9.78
CA LEU A 231 -12.71 5.11 10.62
C LEU A 231 -14.19 5.41 10.85
N TRP A 232 -14.54 6.64 11.23
CA TRP A 232 -15.92 7.05 11.46
C TRP A 232 -16.79 6.89 10.19
N LEU A 233 -16.31 7.41 9.06
CA LEU A 233 -17.07 7.39 7.80
C LEU A 233 -17.16 6.00 7.17
N GLY A 234 -16.06 5.24 7.16
CA GLY A 234 -15.99 3.96 6.45
C GLY A 234 -16.37 2.74 7.30
N TYR A 235 -16.26 2.85 8.63
CA TYR A 235 -16.36 1.70 9.54
C TYR A 235 -17.22 1.97 10.77
N GLY A 236 -17.57 3.23 11.07
CA GLY A 236 -18.39 3.62 12.24
C GLY A 236 -19.86 3.20 12.16
N GLN A 237 -20.39 2.97 10.95
CA GLN A 237 -21.74 2.44 10.74
C GLN A 237 -21.78 0.90 10.60
N ARG A 238 -20.64 0.21 10.62
CA ARG A 238 -20.61 -1.27 10.75
C ARG A 238 -20.74 -1.64 12.22
N THR A 239 -21.76 -1.12 12.87
CA THR A 239 -22.24 -1.73 14.11
C THR A 239 -22.68 -3.15 13.77
N LEU A 240 -22.48 -4.05 14.73
CA LEU A 240 -23.05 -5.40 14.77
C LEU A 240 -24.59 -5.33 14.85
N GLU A 241 -25.22 -4.54 13.99
CA GLU A 241 -26.66 -4.50 13.83
C GLU A 241 -27.04 -5.57 12.82
N ALA A 242 -27.81 -6.51 13.34
CA ALA A 242 -28.46 -7.57 12.61
C ALA A 242 -29.18 -7.03 11.36
N GLY A 243 -28.88 -7.62 10.20
CA GLY A 243 -29.66 -7.43 8.98
C GLY A 243 -28.79 -7.25 7.75
N ASP A 244 -28.75 -8.29 6.93
CA ASP A 244 -28.43 -8.25 5.49
C ASP A 244 -27.02 -7.83 5.04
N VAL A 245 -26.03 -8.66 5.35
CA VAL A 245 -24.82 -8.78 4.49
C VAL A 245 -24.59 -10.28 4.17
N PRO A 246 -24.31 -10.64 2.89
CA PRO A 246 -24.29 -12.02 2.45
C PRO A 246 -23.12 -12.79 3.04
N GLU A 247 -23.41 -14.01 3.50
CA GLU A 247 -22.50 -15.12 3.78
C GLU A 247 -21.03 -14.88 3.40
N LYS A 248 -20.22 -14.46 4.37
CA LYS A 248 -18.87 -14.97 4.63
C LYS A 248 -18.59 -14.77 6.11
N THR A 249 -19.22 -15.62 6.89
CA THR A 249 -18.92 -15.88 8.31
C THR A 249 -17.47 -16.34 8.43
N VAL A 250 -16.53 -15.39 8.51
CA VAL A 250 -15.47 -15.58 9.51
C VAL A 250 -16.22 -15.57 10.82
N GLU A 251 -16.24 -16.70 11.52
CA GLU A 251 -17.06 -16.87 12.72
C GLU A 251 -16.78 -15.70 13.68
N ASN A 252 -17.77 -14.79 13.81
CA ASN A 252 -17.69 -13.64 14.71
C ASN A 252 -17.28 -14.05 16.14
N LYS A 253 -17.48 -15.32 16.48
CA LYS A 253 -17.03 -15.96 17.72
C LYS A 253 -15.50 -15.99 17.85
N GLU A 254 -14.75 -16.42 16.83
CA GLU A 254 -13.28 -16.44 16.86
C GLU A 254 -12.71 -15.02 16.98
N LEU A 255 -13.33 -14.04 16.31
CA LEU A 255 -12.97 -12.63 16.37
C LEU A 255 -13.23 -12.04 17.76
N LEU A 256 -14.37 -12.39 18.38
CA LEU A 256 -14.71 -11.99 19.74
C LEU A 256 -13.80 -12.67 20.77
N GLU A 257 -13.45 -13.94 20.59
CA GLU A 257 -12.51 -14.66 21.44
C GLU A 257 -11.10 -14.07 21.33
N TRP A 258 -10.63 -13.74 20.13
CA TRP A 258 -9.36 -13.03 19.93
C TRP A 258 -9.36 -11.63 20.53
N PHE A 259 -10.46 -10.89 20.39
CA PHE A 259 -10.66 -9.56 20.99
C PHE A 259 -10.63 -9.63 22.52
N THR A 260 -11.32 -10.64 23.08
CA THR A 260 -11.35 -10.93 24.52
C THR A 260 -10.01 -11.47 25.01
N LEU A 261 -9.19 -12.13 24.18
CA LEU A 261 -7.84 -12.53 24.56
C LEU A 261 -6.87 -11.34 24.53
N ALA A 262 -7.01 -10.44 23.55
CA ALA A 262 -6.09 -9.33 23.30
C ALA A 262 -6.27 -8.15 24.27
N LEU A 263 -7.51 -7.82 24.66
CA LEU A 263 -7.80 -6.73 25.59
C LEU A 263 -7.51 -7.06 27.05
N PHE A 264 -7.49 -8.34 27.38
CA PHE A 264 -7.79 -8.82 28.72
C PHE A 264 -6.86 -9.97 29.16
N GLY A 265 -6.12 -10.58 28.23
CA GLY A 265 -5.15 -11.64 28.50
C GLY A 265 -5.78 -13.01 28.81
N ARG A 266 -4.93 -13.98 29.17
CA ARG A 266 -5.29 -15.40 29.40
C ARG A 266 -6.12 -15.67 30.67
N HIS A 267 -6.50 -14.63 31.41
CA HIS A 267 -7.08 -14.75 32.76
C HIS A 267 -8.43 -14.07 32.94
N VAL A 268 -9.06 -13.56 31.88
CA VAL A 268 -10.36 -12.93 32.04
C VAL A 268 -11.46 -13.93 32.31
N THR A 269 -12.26 -13.60 33.32
CA THR A 269 -13.45 -14.34 33.68
C THR A 269 -14.64 -13.83 32.87
N GLU A 270 -15.59 -14.71 32.55
CA GLU A 270 -16.80 -14.40 31.75
C GLU A 270 -17.58 -13.18 32.30
N HIS A 271 -17.42 -12.89 33.60
CA HIS A 271 -17.97 -11.73 34.29
C HIS A 271 -17.39 -10.38 33.82
N GLU A 272 -16.09 -10.31 33.54
CA GLU A 272 -15.44 -9.06 33.13
C GLU A 272 -15.80 -8.70 31.67
N ALA A 273 -15.87 -9.71 30.80
CA ALA A 273 -16.27 -9.54 29.40
C ALA A 273 -17.75 -9.13 29.27
N SER A 274 -18.63 -9.67 30.13
CA SER A 274 -20.06 -9.31 30.15
C SER A 274 -20.30 -7.90 30.70
N THR A 275 -19.58 -7.51 31.74
CA THR A 275 -19.67 -6.15 32.33
C THR A 275 -19.26 -5.07 31.32
N TRP A 276 -18.20 -5.30 30.55
CA TRP A 276 -17.76 -4.35 29.52
C TRP A 276 -18.79 -4.21 28.38
N ARG A 277 -19.38 -5.33 27.94
CA ARG A 277 -20.44 -5.34 26.93
C ARG A 277 -21.66 -4.53 27.36
N GLU A 278 -22.05 -4.63 28.63
CA GLU A 278 -23.14 -3.81 29.17
C GLU A 278 -22.80 -2.32 29.19
N HIS A 279 -21.57 -1.93 29.52
CA HIS A 279 -21.16 -0.54 29.52
C HIS A 279 -21.18 0.10 28.12
N VAL A 280 -20.75 -0.63 27.10
CA VAL A 280 -20.80 -0.17 25.70
C VAL A 280 -22.24 -0.02 25.22
N ASN A 281 -23.12 -0.99 25.54
CA ASN A 281 -24.54 -0.93 25.19
C ASN A 281 -25.30 0.20 25.93
N ARG A 282 -24.86 0.58 27.13
CA ARG A 282 -25.41 1.73 27.86
C ARG A 282 -24.95 3.07 27.27
N GLY A 283 -23.76 3.16 26.70
CA GLY A 283 -23.25 4.37 26.01
C GLY A 283 -24.09 4.77 24.80
N HIS A 284 -24.61 3.81 24.03
CA HIS A 284 -25.50 4.05 22.90
C HIS A 284 -26.87 4.67 23.27
N LYS A 285 -27.33 4.51 24.52
CA LYS A 285 -28.65 5.03 24.96
C LYS A 285 -28.68 6.54 25.23
N TRP A 286 -27.55 7.22 25.31
CA TRP A 286 -27.50 8.65 25.61
C TRP A 286 -27.54 9.57 24.39
N ILE A 287 -27.29 9.05 23.18
CA ILE A 287 -27.19 9.85 21.96
C ILE A 287 -28.54 10.00 21.24
N ASN A 288 -29.55 9.16 21.56
CA ASN A 288 -30.88 9.19 20.95
C ASN A 288 -31.98 9.57 21.95
N LYS A 289 -31.95 10.79 22.49
CA LYS A 289 -33.17 11.44 23.02
C LYS A 289 -33.43 12.75 22.27
N PRO A 290 -34.57 12.91 21.58
CA PRO A 290 -34.96 14.22 21.08
C PRO A 290 -35.31 15.14 22.25
N ALA A 291 -34.85 16.38 22.19
CA ALA A 291 -35.19 17.42 23.15
C ALA A 291 -36.70 17.71 23.08
N VAL A 292 -37.46 17.31 24.11
CA VAL A 292 -38.88 17.62 24.25
C VAL A 292 -39.05 18.72 25.31
N GLY A 293 -39.47 19.89 24.81
CA GLY A 293 -40.29 20.94 25.42
C GLY A 293 -40.17 21.24 26.93
N ARG A 294 -39.72 22.46 27.26
CA ARG A 294 -40.11 23.13 28.51
C ARG A 294 -41.53 23.68 28.37
N PRO A 295 -42.43 23.45 29.35
CA PRO A 295 -43.54 24.35 29.60
C PRO A 295 -43.15 25.39 30.66
N THR A 296 -43.65 26.61 30.42
CA THR A 296 -43.77 27.74 31.34
C THR A 296 -44.58 27.42 32.58
#